data_AF-A0A661EJG8-F1
#
_entry.id   AF-A0A661EJG8-F1
#
_cell.length_a   1.000
_cell.length_b   1.000
_cell.length_c   1.000
_cell.angle_alpha   90.00
_cell.angle_beta   90.00
_cell.angle_gamma   90.00
#
_symmetry.space_group_name_H-M   'P 1'
#
loop_
_entity.id
_entity.type
_entity.pdbx_description
1 polymer ?
#
loop_
_entity_poly.entity_id
_entity_poly.type
_entity_poly.pdbx_seq_one_letter_code
_entity_poly.pdbx_strand_id
1 'polypeptide(L)'
;MQERSEKTGGSSIPVCVVITLSCLLMTGLYAYTRYVYFGPIAESKIPLYISNKAISWSSVLLLCSSFAVGPLAKLTDRCQKWVAYRQVFGLTGLWLATLHILVSMPIFNMFYYTGFFNLDGTLKVTTELSMLAGAVAWMVLLFPAVVSLPAVAASMPAVGWRRVQRLGLVALLIIFSHVAWLGWSGWFLPADWFGGLPPITLISCGVIALLMLLRLTAALMGNGVND
;
A
#
# COMPACT_ATOMS: atom_id res chain seq x y z
N MET A 1 30.75 -6.11 5.55
CA MET A 1 29.40 -5.53 5.77
C MET A 1 29.43 -4.03 6.12
N GLN A 2 30.59 -3.48 6.52
CA GLN A 2 30.81 -2.06 6.86
C GLN A 2 30.87 -1.11 5.64
N GLU A 3 31.21 -1.60 4.44
CA GLU A 3 31.26 -0.78 3.21
C GLU A 3 29.88 -0.36 2.64
N ARG A 4 28.76 -0.88 3.18
CA ARG A 4 27.44 -0.58 2.62
C ARG A 4 26.87 0.77 3.06
N SER A 5 27.49 1.44 4.03
CA SER A 5 26.95 2.64 4.67
C SER A 5 27.38 3.97 4.03
N GLU A 6 28.52 4.03 3.32
CA GLU A 6 29.11 5.33 2.95
C GLU A 6 28.76 5.85 1.55
N LYS A 7 28.22 5.02 0.64
CA LYS A 7 28.07 5.44 -0.79
C LYS A 7 26.66 5.84 -1.25
N THR A 8 25.64 5.92 -0.39
CA THR A 8 24.25 6.13 -0.86
C THR A 8 23.47 7.29 -0.21
N GLY A 9 24.10 8.06 0.69
CA GLY A 9 23.40 9.04 1.51
C GLY A 9 22.84 10.27 0.77
N GLY A 10 23.48 10.71 -0.33
CA GLY A 10 23.14 12.00 -0.96
C GLY A 10 22.10 11.95 -2.08
N SER A 11 21.98 10.86 -2.85
CA SER A 11 21.19 10.84 -4.10
C SER A 11 19.80 10.21 -3.99
N SER A 12 19.50 9.52 -2.89
CA SER A 12 18.29 8.68 -2.79
C SER A 12 17.05 9.43 -2.29
N ILE A 13 17.22 10.46 -1.46
CA ILE A 13 16.13 11.25 -0.87
C ILE A 13 15.33 12.01 -1.95
N PRO A 14 15.95 12.76 -2.88
CA PRO A 14 15.20 13.48 -3.92
C PRO A 14 14.36 12.55 -4.79
N VAL A 15 14.91 11.39 -5.15
CA VAL A 15 14.20 10.38 -5.96
C VAL A 15 12.97 9.84 -5.23
N CYS A 16 13.09 9.51 -3.94
CA CYS A 16 11.94 9.03 -3.16
C CYS A 16 10.86 10.10 -3.04
N VAL A 17 11.23 11.35 -2.76
CA VAL A 17 10.29 12.46 -2.66
C VAL A 17 9.54 12.63 -3.97
N VAL A 18 10.26 12.65 -5.10
CA VAL A 18 9.64 12.75 -6.43
C VAL A 18 8.67 11.60 -6.67
N ILE A 19 9.06 10.35 -6.43
CA ILE A 19 8.18 9.19 -6.63
C ILE A 19 6.94 9.28 -5.73
N THR A 20 7.11 9.67 -4.47
CA THR A 20 6.00 9.80 -3.52
C THR A 20 5.01 10.87 -3.96
N LEU A 21 5.52 12.04 -4.38
CA LEU A 21 4.70 13.13 -4.91
C LEU A 21 4.01 12.74 -6.22
N SER A 22 4.69 12.00 -7.10
CA SER A 22 4.09 11.46 -8.33
C SER A 22 2.96 10.48 -8.02
N CYS A 23 3.13 9.58 -7.05
CA CYS A 23 2.06 8.68 -6.60
C CYS A 23 0.87 9.47 -6.04
N LEU A 24 1.10 10.44 -5.16
CA LEU A 24 0.05 11.26 -4.57
C LEU A 24 -0.70 12.07 -5.64
N LEU A 25 0.02 12.68 -6.58
CA LEU A 25 -0.58 13.43 -7.68
C LEU A 25 -1.43 12.51 -8.57
N MET A 26 -0.88 11.38 -9.02
CA MET A 26 -1.59 10.45 -9.89
C MET A 26 -2.84 9.87 -9.21
N THR A 27 -2.71 9.39 -7.98
CA THR A 27 -3.85 8.82 -7.23
C THR A 27 -4.86 9.88 -6.82
N GLY A 28 -4.41 11.11 -6.54
CA GLY A 28 -5.25 12.27 -6.25
C GLY A 28 -6.05 12.73 -7.45
N LEU A 29 -5.43 12.86 -8.62
CA LEU A 29 -6.12 13.18 -9.87
C LEU A 29 -7.17 12.12 -10.20
N TYR A 30 -6.80 10.84 -10.08
CA TYR A 30 -7.76 9.75 -10.29
C TYR A 30 -8.94 9.82 -9.30
N ALA A 31 -8.67 10.04 -8.01
CA ALA A 31 -9.72 10.15 -7.00
C ALA A 31 -10.61 11.37 -7.26
N TYR A 32 -10.04 12.52 -7.61
CA TYR A 32 -10.80 13.71 -7.99
C TYR A 32 -11.71 13.42 -9.19
N THR A 33 -11.15 12.90 -10.29
CA THR A 33 -11.91 12.62 -11.51
C THR A 33 -13.06 11.64 -11.25
N ARG A 34 -12.80 10.56 -10.51
CA ARG A 34 -13.83 9.54 -10.23
C ARG A 34 -14.90 10.02 -9.26
N TYR A 35 -14.52 10.62 -8.13
CA TYR A 35 -15.46 10.87 -7.04
C TYR A 35 -16.11 12.25 -7.08
N VAL A 36 -15.41 13.26 -7.62
CA VAL A 36 -15.87 14.66 -7.65
C VAL A 36 -16.35 15.06 -9.03
N TYR A 37 -15.54 14.85 -10.07
CA TYR A 37 -15.90 15.31 -11.43
C TYR A 37 -17.04 14.47 -12.03
N PHE A 38 -16.90 13.13 -12.01
CA PHE A 38 -17.97 12.22 -12.48
C PHE A 38 -18.86 11.70 -11.36
N GLY A 39 -18.42 11.81 -10.11
CA GLY A 39 -19.08 11.25 -8.95
C GLY A 39 -19.91 12.29 -8.18
N PRO A 40 -20.71 11.84 -7.20
CA PRO A 40 -21.64 12.71 -6.48
C PRO A 40 -20.98 13.48 -5.32
N ILE A 41 -19.66 13.42 -5.15
CA ILE A 41 -19.00 14.00 -3.97
C ILE A 41 -18.71 15.48 -4.19
N ALA A 42 -19.24 16.32 -3.32
CA ALA A 42 -19.00 17.77 -3.34
C ALA A 42 -17.51 18.12 -3.17
N GLU A 43 -17.06 19.19 -3.86
CA GLU A 43 -15.69 19.70 -3.79
C GLU A 43 -15.24 20.06 -2.37
N SER A 44 -16.16 20.46 -1.49
CA SER A 44 -15.87 20.74 -0.08
C SER A 44 -15.32 19.53 0.69
N LYS A 45 -15.49 18.31 0.17
CA LYS A 45 -14.95 17.08 0.75
C LYS A 45 -13.52 16.77 0.26
N ILE A 46 -12.95 17.56 -0.64
CA ILE A 46 -11.60 17.35 -1.18
C ILE A 46 -10.54 17.25 -0.06
N PRO A 47 -10.44 18.21 0.89
CA PRO A 47 -9.28 18.29 1.79
C PRO A 47 -9.01 17.03 2.60
N LEU A 48 -10.05 16.42 3.18
CA LEU A 48 -9.92 15.21 3.98
C LEU A 48 -10.36 13.96 3.21
N TYR A 49 -11.57 13.93 2.64
CA TYR A 49 -12.13 12.69 2.10
C TYR A 49 -11.43 12.22 0.82
N ILE A 50 -11.21 13.14 -0.15
CA ILE A 50 -10.54 12.79 -1.41
C ILE A 50 -9.04 12.59 -1.20
N SER A 51 -8.38 13.49 -0.46
CA SER A 51 -6.96 13.34 -0.11
C SER A 51 -6.68 12.01 0.60
N ASN A 52 -7.55 11.58 1.52
CA ASN A 52 -7.36 10.31 2.24
C ASN A 52 -7.41 9.08 1.31
N LYS A 53 -8.22 9.13 0.24
CA LYS A 53 -8.23 8.08 -0.80
C LYS A 53 -6.92 8.05 -1.58
N ALA A 54 -6.36 9.21 -1.90
CA ALA A 54 -5.07 9.33 -2.58
C ALA A 54 -3.91 8.83 -1.69
N ILE A 55 -3.90 9.24 -0.42
CA ILE A 55 -2.89 8.84 0.57
C ILE A 55 -2.90 7.33 0.80
N SER A 56 -4.07 6.73 1.05
CA SER A 56 -4.20 5.29 1.25
C SER A 56 -3.78 4.48 0.03
N TRP A 57 -4.20 4.90 -1.17
CA TRP A 57 -3.81 4.19 -2.39
C TRP A 57 -2.31 4.34 -2.70
N SER A 58 -1.75 5.53 -2.51
CA SER A 58 -0.30 5.77 -2.65
C SER A 58 0.51 4.93 -1.67
N SER A 59 0.04 4.74 -0.44
CA SER A 59 0.64 3.82 0.54
C SER A 59 0.74 2.39 -0.03
N VAL A 60 -0.35 1.85 -0.58
CA VAL A 60 -0.36 0.51 -1.21
C VAL A 60 0.63 0.43 -2.37
N LEU A 61 0.68 1.43 -3.24
CA LEU A 61 1.62 1.45 -4.37
C LEU A 61 3.08 1.39 -3.91
N LEU A 62 3.45 2.19 -2.89
CA LEU A 62 4.83 2.22 -2.37
C LEU A 62 5.18 0.93 -1.61
N LEU A 63 4.27 0.41 -0.78
CA LEU A 63 4.46 -0.88 -0.10
C LEU A 63 4.65 -2.00 -1.13
N CYS A 64 3.78 -2.09 -2.14
CA CYS A 64 3.91 -3.08 -3.20
C CYS A 64 5.23 -2.93 -3.98
N SER A 65 5.64 -1.69 -4.27
CA SER A 65 6.91 -1.40 -4.95
C SER A 65 8.12 -1.91 -4.15
N SER A 66 8.11 -1.74 -2.82
CA SER A 66 9.16 -2.28 -1.94
C SER A 66 9.39 -3.79 -2.13
N PHE A 67 8.29 -4.54 -2.29
CA PHE A 67 8.33 -6.00 -2.47
C PHE A 67 8.45 -6.45 -3.94
N ALA A 68 8.09 -5.61 -4.91
CA ALA A 68 8.15 -5.90 -6.34
C ALA A 68 9.57 -5.80 -6.92
N VAL A 69 10.35 -4.82 -6.46
CA VAL A 69 11.69 -4.52 -7.01
C VAL A 69 12.63 -5.72 -6.93
N GLY A 70 12.48 -6.61 -5.94
CA GLY A 70 13.32 -7.81 -5.82
C GLY A 70 13.11 -8.86 -6.89
N PRO A 71 11.90 -9.40 -7.02
CA PRO A 71 11.51 -10.22 -8.16
C PRO A 71 11.88 -9.58 -9.50
N LEU A 72 11.56 -8.30 -9.71
CA LEU A 72 11.85 -7.61 -10.96
C LEU A 72 13.34 -7.55 -11.27
N ALA A 73 14.19 -7.27 -10.27
CA ALA A 73 15.64 -7.27 -10.45
C ALA A 73 16.20 -8.65 -10.82
N LYS A 74 15.53 -9.74 -10.43
CA LYS A 74 15.90 -11.09 -10.88
C LYS A 74 15.50 -11.36 -12.34
N LEU A 75 14.40 -10.76 -12.79
CA LEU A 75 13.87 -10.94 -14.15
C LEU A 75 14.53 -10.00 -15.16
N THR A 76 15.02 -8.84 -14.72
CA THR A 76 15.69 -7.86 -15.59
C THR A 76 16.72 -7.02 -14.85
N ASP A 77 17.89 -6.85 -15.47
CA ASP A 77 18.99 -6.03 -14.92
C ASP A 77 18.63 -4.54 -14.80
N ARG A 78 17.67 -4.06 -15.61
CA ARG A 78 17.16 -2.69 -15.54
C ARG A 78 16.62 -2.33 -14.16
N CYS A 79 16.17 -3.34 -13.41
CA CYS A 79 15.60 -3.18 -12.08
C CYS A 79 16.62 -3.24 -10.94
N GLN A 80 17.87 -3.62 -11.19
CA GLN A 80 18.92 -3.76 -10.17
C GLN A 80 19.21 -2.43 -9.44
N LYS A 81 19.25 -1.31 -10.18
CA LYS A 81 19.48 0.01 -9.59
C LYS A 81 18.41 0.42 -8.57
N TRP A 82 17.20 -0.11 -8.69
CA TRP A 82 16.08 0.22 -7.81
C TRP A 82 16.12 -0.55 -6.49
N VAL A 83 16.93 -1.61 -6.39
CA VAL A 83 17.02 -2.46 -5.19
C VAL A 83 17.40 -1.67 -3.94
N ALA A 84 18.22 -0.64 -4.09
CA ALA A 84 18.62 0.24 -2.98
C ALA A 84 17.43 1.01 -2.36
N TYR A 85 16.35 1.21 -3.12
CA TYR A 85 15.20 2.02 -2.69
C TYR A 85 14.11 1.22 -1.98
N ARG A 86 14.22 -0.12 -1.88
CA ARG A 86 13.17 -0.97 -1.28
C ARG A 86 12.81 -0.55 0.14
N GLN A 87 13.81 -0.32 0.97
CA GLN A 87 13.59 0.10 2.35
C GLN A 87 12.85 1.43 2.41
N VAL A 88 13.27 2.39 1.59
CA VAL A 88 12.68 3.71 1.53
C VAL A 88 11.21 3.63 1.07
N PHE A 89 10.91 2.87 0.01
CA PHE A 89 9.51 2.65 -0.40
C PHE A 89 8.66 2.00 0.68
N GLY A 90 9.20 1.01 1.40
CA GLY A 90 8.49 0.33 2.48
C GLY A 90 8.17 1.27 3.64
N LEU A 91 9.16 2.06 4.09
CA LEU A 91 8.99 3.02 5.17
C LEU A 91 8.08 4.20 4.80
N THR A 92 8.21 4.75 3.59
CA THR A 92 7.32 5.81 3.11
C THR A 92 5.90 5.30 2.91
N GLY A 93 5.74 4.08 2.40
CA GLY A 93 4.43 3.41 2.31
C GLY A 93 3.77 3.24 3.69
N LEU A 94 4.53 2.79 4.70
CA LEU A 94 4.05 2.72 6.09
C LEU A 94 3.69 4.10 6.65
N TRP A 95 4.52 5.13 6.40
CA TRP A 95 4.23 6.48 6.85
C TRP A 95 2.92 7.02 6.26
N LEU A 96 2.68 6.81 4.96
CA LEU A 96 1.39 7.15 4.34
C LEU A 96 0.22 6.32 4.89
N ALA A 97 0.43 5.05 5.25
CA ALA A 97 -0.61 4.24 5.92
C ALA A 97 -0.97 4.82 7.29
N THR A 98 0.04 5.24 8.07
CA THR A 98 -0.17 5.93 9.35
C THR A 98 -0.93 7.24 9.15
N LEU A 99 -0.55 8.04 8.15
CA LEU A 99 -1.27 9.27 7.82
C LEU A 99 -2.73 8.99 7.42
N HIS A 100 -2.97 7.95 6.63
CA HIS A 100 -4.33 7.49 6.28
C HIS A 100 -5.15 7.18 7.54
N ILE A 101 -4.58 6.46 8.52
CA ILE A 101 -5.27 6.17 9.79
C ILE A 101 -5.61 7.47 10.52
N LEU A 102 -4.63 8.35 10.69
CA LEU A 102 -4.81 9.63 11.40
C LEU A 102 -5.87 10.53 10.74
N VAL A 103 -5.88 10.60 9.40
CA VAL A 103 -6.88 11.37 8.64
C VAL A 103 -8.25 10.70 8.69
N SER A 104 -8.32 9.36 8.74
CA SER A 104 -9.59 8.63 8.77
C SER A 104 -10.34 8.81 10.08
N MET A 105 -9.63 8.85 11.22
CA MET A 105 -10.24 8.97 12.56
C MET A 105 -11.28 10.10 12.68
N PRO A 106 -10.98 11.38 12.33
CA PRO A 106 -11.96 12.48 12.48
C PRO A 106 -13.14 12.40 11.50
N ILE A 107 -13.01 11.69 10.37
CA ILE A 107 -14.07 11.58 9.35
C ILE A 107 -14.80 10.24 9.40
N PHE A 108 -14.41 9.30 10.27
CA PHE A 108 -15.04 7.99 10.38
C PHE A 108 -16.36 8.07 11.16
N ASN A 109 -17.41 8.52 10.48
CA ASN A 109 -18.77 8.58 11.01
C ASN A 109 -19.81 8.32 9.91
N MET A 110 -21.04 8.05 10.31
CA MET A 110 -22.15 7.71 9.40
C MET A 110 -22.48 8.81 8.39
N PHE A 111 -22.18 10.08 8.67
CA PHE A 111 -22.45 11.19 7.74
C PHE A 111 -21.42 11.30 6.62
N TYR A 112 -20.21 10.78 6.82
CA TYR A 112 -19.16 10.71 5.80
C TYR A 112 -19.14 9.37 5.06
N TYR A 113 -19.45 8.28 5.77
CA TYR A 113 -19.35 6.92 5.26
C TYR A 113 -20.65 6.14 5.47
N THR A 114 -21.78 6.65 4.97
CA THR A 114 -23.09 6.00 5.12
C THR A 114 -23.08 4.51 4.76
N GLY A 115 -22.32 4.12 3.74
CA GLY A 115 -22.17 2.71 3.32
C GLY A 115 -21.55 1.77 4.37
N PHE A 116 -20.89 2.31 5.40
CA PHE A 116 -20.17 1.56 6.43
C PHE A 116 -20.99 1.31 7.71
N PHE A 117 -22.13 1.99 7.83
CA PHE A 117 -22.97 1.93 9.01
C PHE A 117 -24.34 1.33 8.68
N ASN A 118 -24.97 0.71 9.67
CA ASN A 118 -26.38 0.35 9.67
C ASN A 118 -27.22 1.60 9.97
N LEU A 119 -28.54 1.50 9.79
CA LEU A 119 -29.47 2.62 10.03
C LEU A 119 -29.54 3.03 11.51
N ASP A 120 -29.22 2.12 12.43
CA ASP A 120 -29.13 2.37 13.87
C ASP A 120 -27.80 3.03 14.30
N GLY A 121 -26.90 3.31 13.35
CA GLY A 121 -25.59 3.91 13.61
C GLY A 121 -24.51 2.91 14.03
N THR A 122 -24.80 1.61 14.11
CA THR A 122 -23.79 0.57 14.34
C THR A 122 -22.97 0.31 13.07
N LEU A 123 -21.78 -0.27 13.21
CA LEU A 123 -20.97 -0.67 12.05
C LEU A 123 -21.56 -1.91 11.39
N LYS A 124 -21.45 -1.99 10.06
CA LYS A 124 -21.69 -3.25 9.35
C LYS A 124 -20.59 -4.24 9.72
N VAL A 125 -20.93 -5.53 9.79
CA VAL A 125 -19.95 -6.61 10.05
C VAL A 125 -18.78 -6.54 9.06
N THR A 126 -19.02 -6.26 7.78
CA THR A 126 -17.95 -6.09 6.78
C THR A 126 -17.04 -4.91 7.10
N THR A 127 -17.58 -3.82 7.64
CA THR A 127 -16.80 -2.68 8.09
C THR A 127 -16.00 -3.01 9.35
N GLU A 128 -16.58 -3.69 10.33
CA GLU A 128 -15.85 -4.13 11.53
C GLU A 128 -14.66 -5.02 11.18
N LEU A 129 -14.89 -6.04 10.34
CA LEU A 129 -13.84 -6.94 9.85
C LEU A 129 -12.77 -6.19 9.05
N SER A 130 -13.19 -5.23 8.23
CA SER A 130 -12.26 -4.35 7.51
C SER A 130 -11.40 -3.55 8.49
N MET A 131 -11.99 -2.87 9.48
CA MET A 131 -11.24 -2.05 10.44
C MET A 131 -10.26 -2.90 11.26
N LEU A 132 -10.68 -4.08 11.70
CA LEU A 132 -9.82 -5.04 12.38
C LEU A 132 -8.64 -5.47 11.49
N ALA A 133 -8.90 -5.82 10.23
CA ALA A 133 -7.86 -6.18 9.27
C ALA A 133 -6.88 -5.01 9.05
N GLY A 134 -7.36 -3.77 8.93
CA GLY A 134 -6.52 -2.58 8.78
C GLY A 134 -5.59 -2.37 9.98
N ALA A 135 -6.13 -2.49 11.19
CA ALA A 135 -5.36 -2.37 12.43
C ALA A 135 -4.29 -3.47 12.55
N VAL A 136 -4.67 -4.73 12.29
CA VAL A 136 -3.73 -5.86 12.33
C VAL A 136 -2.65 -5.70 11.26
N ALA A 137 -3.00 -5.32 10.03
CA ALA A 137 -2.01 -5.11 8.97
C ALA A 137 -0.99 -4.04 9.34
N TRP A 138 -1.44 -2.90 9.90
CA TRP A 138 -0.55 -1.84 10.34
C TRP A 138 0.41 -2.32 11.44
N MET A 139 -0.09 -3.05 12.44
CA MET A 139 0.74 -3.67 13.48
C MET A 139 1.77 -4.64 12.90
N VAL A 140 1.38 -5.47 11.92
CA VAL A 140 2.30 -6.42 11.26
C VAL A 140 3.38 -5.68 10.47
N LEU A 141 3.07 -4.52 9.86
CA LEU A 141 4.06 -3.69 9.15
C LEU A 141 5.09 -3.03 10.09
N LEU A 142 4.78 -2.85 11.37
CA LEU A 142 5.75 -2.30 12.32
C LEU A 142 6.95 -3.22 12.53
N PHE A 143 6.77 -4.55 12.46
CA PHE A 143 7.89 -5.48 12.60
C PHE A 143 8.99 -5.30 11.54
N PRO A 144 8.70 -5.37 10.22
CA PRO A 144 9.71 -5.11 9.20
C PRO A 144 10.27 -3.68 9.26
N ALA A 145 9.48 -2.69 9.69
CA ALA A 145 9.97 -1.33 9.87
C ALA A 145 10.99 -1.21 11.01
N VAL A 146 10.70 -1.79 12.18
CA VAL A 146 11.60 -1.77 13.35
C VAL A 146 12.91 -2.50 13.02
N VAL A 147 12.86 -3.67 12.39
CA VAL A 147 14.10 -4.40 12.01
C VAL A 147 14.83 -3.75 10.84
N SER A 148 14.28 -2.70 10.23
CA SER A 148 14.98 -1.86 9.24
C SER A 148 15.81 -0.75 9.88
N LEU A 149 15.70 -0.53 11.20
CA LEU A 149 16.57 0.37 11.94
C LEU A 149 18.01 -0.20 11.96
N PRO A 150 19.06 0.58 11.67
CA PRO A 150 20.42 0.07 11.55
C PRO A 150 20.90 -0.70 12.79
N ALA A 151 20.61 -0.19 14.00
CA ALA A 151 21.00 -0.84 15.25
C ALA A 151 20.34 -2.21 15.45
N VAL A 152 19.06 -2.34 15.08
CA VAL A 152 18.31 -3.61 15.19
C VAL A 152 18.73 -4.57 14.08
N ALA A 153 18.92 -4.08 12.86
CA ALA A 153 19.38 -4.89 11.75
C ALA A 153 20.77 -5.50 12.01
N ALA A 154 21.67 -4.73 12.64
CA ALA A 154 23.03 -5.17 12.97
C ALA A 154 23.07 -6.24 14.07
N SER A 155 22.07 -6.30 14.95
CA SER A 155 22.02 -7.28 16.05
C SER A 155 21.35 -8.60 15.66
N MET A 156 20.86 -8.74 14.42
CA MET A 156 20.10 -9.91 13.98
C MET A 156 20.88 -10.78 12.99
N PRO A 157 20.78 -12.12 13.09
CA PRO A 157 21.23 -13.00 12.02
C PRO A 157 20.49 -12.71 10.70
N ALA A 158 21.22 -12.73 9.58
CA ALA A 158 20.67 -12.39 8.26
C ALA A 158 19.46 -13.25 7.84
N VAL A 159 19.38 -14.51 8.29
CA VAL A 159 18.22 -15.38 8.05
C VAL A 159 17.00 -14.91 8.84
N GLY A 160 17.18 -14.56 10.12
CA GLY A 160 16.13 -14.05 10.99
C GLY A 160 15.58 -12.72 10.47
N TRP A 161 16.47 -11.78 10.12
CA TRP A 161 16.09 -10.50 9.51
C TRP A 161 15.25 -10.70 8.25
N ARG A 162 15.68 -11.57 7.33
CA ARG A 162 14.93 -11.89 6.10
C ARG A 162 13.55 -12.49 6.38
N ARG A 163 13.40 -13.31 7.44
CA ARG A 163 12.10 -13.89 7.83
C ARG A 163 11.15 -12.81 8.33
N VAL A 164 11.61 -11.88 9.18
CA VAL A 164 10.80 -10.76 9.67
C VAL A 164 10.40 -9.82 8.53
N GLN A 165 11.30 -9.56 7.57
CA GLN A 165 10.98 -8.77 6.38
C GLN A 165 9.84 -9.37 5.54
N ARG A 166 9.66 -10.70 5.54
CA ARG A 166 8.55 -11.37 4.84
C ARG A 166 7.19 -11.14 5.49
N LEU A 167 7.13 -10.70 6.76
CA LEU A 167 5.86 -10.32 7.40
C LEU A 167 5.17 -9.17 6.67
N GLY A 168 5.91 -8.30 5.97
CA GLY A 168 5.29 -7.28 5.13
C GLY A 168 4.43 -7.84 3.99
N LEU A 169 4.74 -9.04 3.48
CA LEU A 169 3.88 -9.72 2.49
C LEU A 169 2.58 -10.23 3.13
N VAL A 170 2.67 -10.73 4.36
CA VAL A 170 1.50 -11.13 5.15
C VAL A 170 0.63 -9.89 5.40
N ALA A 171 1.23 -8.77 5.79
CA ALA A 171 0.51 -7.51 5.94
C ALA A 171 -0.19 -7.07 4.65
N LEU A 172 0.45 -7.21 3.48
CA LEU A 172 -0.19 -6.89 2.19
C LEU A 172 -1.42 -7.77 1.90
N LEU A 173 -1.42 -9.06 2.27
CA LEU A 173 -2.60 -9.92 2.16
C LEU A 173 -3.71 -9.51 3.13
N ILE A 174 -3.34 -9.05 4.32
CA ILE A 174 -4.31 -8.50 5.28
C ILE A 174 -4.86 -7.15 4.77
N ILE A 175 -4.04 -6.29 4.16
CA ILE A 175 -4.47 -5.05 3.49
C ILE A 175 -5.42 -5.35 2.34
N PHE A 176 -5.12 -6.37 1.52
CA PHE A 176 -6.04 -6.84 0.49
C PHE A 176 -7.40 -7.18 1.11
N SER A 177 -7.43 -7.89 2.22
CA SER A 177 -8.67 -8.25 2.92
C SER A 177 -9.39 -7.02 3.48
N HIS A 178 -8.67 -6.10 4.13
CA HIS A 178 -9.19 -4.82 4.63
C HIS A 178 -9.93 -4.05 3.52
N VAL A 179 -9.34 -3.95 2.34
CA VAL A 179 -9.89 -3.22 1.19
C VAL A 179 -11.01 -4.01 0.50
N ALA A 180 -10.87 -5.33 0.39
CA ALA A 180 -11.87 -6.20 -0.23
C ALA A 180 -13.20 -6.17 0.52
N TRP A 181 -13.19 -6.23 1.85
CA TRP A 181 -14.42 -6.17 2.67
C TRP A 181 -15.25 -4.90 2.42
N LEU A 182 -14.59 -3.77 2.11
CA LEU A 182 -15.27 -2.50 1.83
C LEU A 182 -15.73 -2.37 0.37
N GLY A 183 -15.05 -3.04 -0.56
CA GLY A 183 -15.20 -2.81 -2.00
C GLY A 183 -15.96 -3.90 -2.76
N TRP A 184 -15.95 -5.14 -2.25
CA TRP A 184 -16.30 -6.34 -3.01
C TRP A 184 -17.60 -6.26 -3.80
N SER A 185 -18.68 -5.80 -3.16
CA SER A 185 -20.00 -5.70 -3.81
C SER A 185 -20.00 -4.71 -4.98
N GLY A 186 -19.27 -3.60 -4.88
CA GLY A 186 -19.21 -2.57 -5.91
C GLY A 186 -18.24 -2.86 -7.06
N TRP A 187 -17.40 -3.90 -6.94
CA TRP A 187 -16.43 -4.24 -7.99
C TRP A 187 -17.10 -4.77 -9.26
N PHE A 188 -18.24 -5.45 -9.12
CA PHE A 188 -18.91 -6.14 -10.23
C PHE A 188 -20.18 -5.40 -10.70
N LEU A 189 -20.32 -4.13 -10.30
CA LEU A 189 -21.42 -3.25 -10.68
C LEU A 189 -20.86 -2.07 -11.50
N PRO A 190 -20.69 -2.22 -12.83
CA PRO A 190 -20.19 -1.13 -13.68
C PRO A 190 -21.04 0.14 -13.62
N ALA A 191 -22.32 0.03 -13.23
CA ALA A 191 -23.19 1.18 -13.00
C ALA A 191 -22.67 2.12 -11.88
N ASP A 192 -21.92 1.59 -10.91
CA ASP A 192 -21.33 2.37 -9.81
C ASP A 192 -19.92 2.91 -10.14
N TRP A 193 -19.48 2.73 -11.39
CA TRP A 193 -18.18 3.20 -11.87
C TRP A 193 -18.36 4.59 -12.49
N PHE A 194 -18.35 5.61 -11.64
CA PHE A 194 -18.43 7.01 -12.07
C PHE A 194 -17.37 7.32 -13.15
N GLY A 195 -17.83 7.75 -14.33
CA GLY A 195 -16.99 8.00 -15.50
C GLY A 195 -16.41 6.73 -16.16
N GLY A 196 -16.99 5.56 -15.89
CA GLY A 196 -16.45 4.26 -16.29
C GLY A 196 -15.17 3.86 -15.53
N LEU A 197 -14.81 4.59 -14.46
CA LEU A 197 -13.58 4.39 -13.72
C LEU A 197 -13.78 3.36 -12.59
N PRO A 198 -12.98 2.27 -12.55
CA PRO A 198 -13.14 1.24 -11.53
C PRO A 198 -12.92 1.78 -10.10
N PRO A 199 -13.47 1.14 -9.07
CA PRO A 199 -13.24 1.53 -7.70
C PRO A 199 -11.74 1.47 -7.32
N ILE A 200 -11.25 2.45 -6.56
CA ILE A 200 -9.86 2.45 -6.05
C ILE A 200 -9.56 1.18 -5.25
N THR A 201 -10.57 0.63 -4.56
CA THR A 201 -10.46 -0.62 -3.80
C THR A 201 -10.15 -1.81 -4.73
N LEU A 202 -10.80 -1.89 -5.89
CA LEU A 202 -10.53 -2.91 -6.91
C LEU A 202 -9.10 -2.77 -7.45
N ILE A 203 -8.69 -1.55 -7.79
CA ILE A 203 -7.34 -1.30 -8.31
C ILE A 203 -6.27 -1.66 -7.27
N SER A 204 -6.47 -1.28 -6.00
CA SER A 204 -5.54 -1.58 -4.91
C SER A 204 -5.37 -3.09 -4.70
N CYS A 205 -6.49 -3.83 -4.67
CA CYS A 205 -6.46 -5.29 -4.59
C CYS A 205 -5.80 -5.92 -5.82
N GLY A 206 -6.05 -5.38 -7.02
CA GLY A 206 -5.39 -5.78 -8.27
C GLY A 206 -3.88 -5.60 -8.22
N VAL A 207 -3.37 -4.46 -7.73
CA VAL A 207 -1.93 -4.22 -7.58
C VAL A 207 -1.29 -5.23 -6.62
N ILE A 208 -1.96 -5.53 -5.50
CA ILE A 208 -1.46 -6.54 -4.54
C ILE A 208 -1.46 -7.93 -5.19
N ALA A 209 -2.52 -8.31 -5.91
CA ALA A 209 -2.59 -9.59 -6.61
C ALA A 209 -1.48 -9.72 -7.68
N LEU A 210 -1.26 -8.68 -8.48
CA LEU A 210 -0.18 -8.62 -9.48
C LEU A 210 1.20 -8.77 -8.84
N LEU A 211 1.44 -8.13 -7.69
CA LEU A 211 2.67 -8.34 -6.92
C LEU A 211 2.83 -9.81 -6.53
N MET A 212 1.79 -10.43 -5.98
CA MET A 212 1.87 -11.83 -5.54
C MET A 212 2.17 -12.77 -6.72
N LEU A 213 1.53 -12.54 -7.87
CA LEU A 213 1.81 -13.25 -9.12
C LEU A 213 3.26 -13.06 -9.57
N LEU A 214 3.76 -11.81 -9.61
CA LEU A 214 5.15 -11.51 -9.93
C LEU A 214 6.14 -12.23 -9.00
N ARG A 215 5.84 -12.32 -7.71
CA ARG A 215 6.71 -13.04 -6.76
C ARG A 215 6.68 -14.54 -7.01
N LEU A 216 5.52 -15.09 -7.33
CA LEU A 216 5.38 -16.51 -7.67
C LEU A 216 6.14 -16.84 -8.95
N THR A 217 5.99 -16.06 -10.02
CA THR A 217 6.70 -16.28 -11.29
C THR A 217 8.21 -16.21 -11.12
N ALA A 218 8.72 -15.19 -10.42
CA ALA A 218 10.15 -15.06 -10.14
C ALA A 218 10.71 -16.18 -9.24
N ALA A 219 9.88 -16.77 -8.37
CA ALA A 219 10.28 -17.92 -7.57
C ALA A 219 10.36 -19.20 -8.42
N LEU A 220 9.38 -19.43 -9.30
CA LEU A 220 9.36 -20.57 -10.21
C LEU A 220 10.53 -20.52 -11.21
N MET A 221 10.78 -19.36 -11.82
CA MET A 221 11.89 -19.19 -12.76
C MET A 221 13.26 -19.30 -12.07
N GLY A 222 13.39 -18.80 -10.84
CA GLY A 222 14.64 -18.87 -10.09
C GLY A 222 15.02 -20.27 -9.60
N ASN A 223 14.05 -21.20 -9.54
CA ASN A 223 14.30 -22.59 -9.18
C ASN A 223 14.72 -23.46 -10.38
N GLY A 224 14.49 -23.01 -11.62
CA GLY A 224 14.85 -23.75 -12.84
C GLY A 224 16.25 -23.46 -13.40
N VAL A 225 17.09 -22.71 -12.69
CA VAL A 225 18.47 -22.34 -13.11
C VAL A 225 19.53 -23.13 -12.33
N ASN A 226 19.12 -24.08 -11.47
CA ASN A 226 20.02 -24.89 -10.64
C ASN A 226 19.92 -26.41 -10.91
N ASP A 227 19.39 -26.80 -12.07
CA ASP A 227 19.52 -28.17 -12.62
C ASP A 227 20.41 -28.12 -13.88
#